data_AF-A0A844IZ11-F1
#
_entry.id   AF-A0A844IZ11-F1
#
_cell.length_a   1.000
_cell.length_b   1.000
_cell.length_c   1.000
_cell.angle_alpha   90.00
_cell.angle_beta   90.00
_cell.angle_gamma   90.00
#
_symmetry.space_group_name_H-M   'P 1'
#
loop_
_entity.id
_entity.type
_entity.pdbx_description
1 polymer ?
#
loop_
_entity_poly.entity_id
_entity_poly.type
_entity_poly.pdbx_seq_one_letter_code
_entity_poly.pdbx_strand_id
1 'polypeptide(L)' 'MENHHKYRQKTALITGSAHGIGYQLAYVFASHSYNLVLVDKDQEKLAVIA' A
#
# COMPACT_ATOMS: atom_id res chain seq x y z
N MET A 1 -21.20 22.56 -13.53
CA MET A 1 -21.04 21.16 -13.09
C MET A 1 -19.62 21.01 -12.60
N GLU A 2 -19.44 20.90 -11.29
CA GLU A 2 -18.11 20.80 -10.67
C GLU A 2 -17.58 19.37 -10.86
N ASN A 3 -16.43 19.24 -11.54
CA ASN A 3 -15.81 17.95 -11.85
C ASN A 3 -15.23 17.31 -10.58
N HIS A 4 -16.00 16.45 -9.93
CA HIS A 4 -15.61 15.70 -8.72
C HIS A 4 -14.50 14.65 -8.94
N HIS A 5 -13.87 14.58 -10.12
CA HIS A 5 -12.79 13.63 -10.43
C HIS A 5 -11.42 14.03 -9.83
N LYS A 6 -11.31 15.19 -9.16
CA LYS A 6 -10.01 15.81 -8.86
C LYS A 6 -9.18 15.18 -7.74
N TYR A 7 -9.72 14.29 -6.90
CA TYR A 7 -8.96 13.73 -5.76
C TYR A 7 -9.31 12.27 -5.42
N ARG A 8 -9.44 11.40 -6.41
CA ARG A 8 -9.56 9.96 -6.09
C ARG A 8 -8.19 9.45 -5.63
N GLN A 9 -8.05 9.13 -4.34
CA GLN A 9 -6.83 8.54 -3.82
C GLN A 9 -6.47 7.27 -4.60
N LYS A 10 -5.22 7.18 -5.01
CA LYS A 10 -4.72 6.06 -5.81
C LYS A 10 -4.57 4.83 -4.92
N THR A 11 -4.78 3.65 -5.48
CA THR A 11 -4.62 2.37 -4.79
C THR A 11 -3.46 1.60 -5.38
N ALA A 12 -2.62 0.99 -4.53
CA ALA A 12 -1.53 0.11 -4.94
C ALA A 12 -1.69 -1.28 -4.31
N LEU A 13 -1.54 -2.32 -5.14
CA LEU A 13 -1.41 -3.71 -4.69
C LEU A 13 0.09 -4.06 -4.65
N ILE A 14 0.59 -4.48 -3.50
CA ILE A 14 2.00 -4.84 -3.30
C ILE A 14 2.06 -6.30 -2.84
N THR A 15 2.72 -7.15 -3.65
CA THR A 15 3.03 -8.55 -3.31
C THR A 15 4.46 -8.67 -2.78
N GLY A 16 4.73 -9.63 -1.91
CA GLY A 16 6.03 -9.73 -1.23
C GLY A 16 6.26 -8.57 -0.24
N SER A 17 5.18 -8.10 0.38
CA SER A 17 5.15 -6.86 1.18
C SER A 17 5.68 -7.02 2.61
N ALA A 18 5.89 -8.24 3.10
CA ALA A 18 6.34 -8.44 4.49
C ALA A 18 7.84 -8.14 4.69
N HIS A 19 8.64 -8.24 3.63
CA HIS A 19 10.10 -8.15 3.71
C HIS A 19 10.75 -7.40 2.54
N GLY A 20 12.02 -7.04 2.71
CA GLY A 20 12.89 -6.53 1.64
C GLY A 20 12.33 -5.29 0.93
N ILE A 21 12.39 -5.32 -0.41
CA ILE A 21 11.96 -4.18 -1.24
C ILE A 21 10.45 -3.97 -1.15
N GLY A 22 9.64 -5.02 -1.12
CA GLY A 22 8.18 -4.89 -1.03
C GLY A 22 7.74 -4.23 0.28
N TYR A 23 8.41 -4.55 1.39
CA TYR A 23 8.23 -3.86 2.67
C TYR A 23 8.51 -2.38 2.54
N GLN A 24 9.67 -1.99 2.03
CA GLN A 24 10.01 -0.56 1.94
C GLN A 24 9.14 0.19 0.93
N LEU A 25 8.71 -0.49 -0.14
CA LEU A 25 7.76 0.05 -1.10
C LEU A 25 6.41 0.35 -0.45
N ALA A 26 5.93 -0.48 0.48
CA ALA A 26 4.71 -0.22 1.24
C ALA A 26 4.82 1.09 2.03
N TYR A 27 5.94 1.33 2.75
CA TYR A 27 6.15 2.59 3.47
C TYR A 27 6.20 3.80 2.54
N VAL A 28 6.89 3.69 1.40
CA VAL A 28 6.95 4.79 0.43
C VAL A 28 5.56 5.09 -0.13
N PHE A 29 4.77 4.11 -0.53
CA PHE A 29 3.43 4.39 -1.05
C PHE A 29 2.48 4.91 0.04
N ALA A 30 2.58 4.41 1.27
CA ALA A 30 1.84 4.95 2.42
C ALA A 30 2.18 6.43 2.66
N SER A 31 3.47 6.80 2.62
CA SER A 31 3.90 8.19 2.82
C SER A 31 3.40 9.13 1.72
N HIS A 32 3.06 8.61 0.54
CA HIS A 32 2.46 9.35 -0.57
C HIS A 32 0.92 9.25 -0.60
N SER A 33 0.29 8.82 0.51
CA SER A 33 -1.18 8.76 0.69
C SER A 33 -1.91 7.87 -0.33
N TYR A 34 -1.31 6.73 -0.68
CA TYR A 34 -2.00 5.68 -1.43
C TYR A 34 -2.82 4.80 -0.48
N ASN A 35 -3.96 4.31 -0.96
CA ASN A 35 -4.62 3.15 -0.36
C ASN A 35 -3.80 1.90 -0.70
N LEU A 36 -3.46 1.08 0.28
CA LEU A 36 -2.61 -0.10 0.06
C LEU A 36 -3.39 -1.39 0.24
N VAL A 37 -3.11 -2.35 -0.65
CA VAL A 37 -3.44 -3.77 -0.45
C VAL A 37 -2.10 -4.51 -0.37
N LEU A 38 -1.79 -5.04 0.81
CA LEU A 38 -0.54 -5.74 1.09
C LEU A 38 -0.76 -7.26 1.04
N VAL A 39 0.07 -7.97 0.30
CA VAL A 39 0.03 -9.44 0.18
C VAL A 39 1.41 -10.00 0.46
N ASP A 40 1.48 -11.01 1.32
CA ASP A 40 2.65 -11.84 1.56
C ASP A 40 2.20 -13.20 2.11
N LYS A 41 3.08 -14.21 2.06
CA LYS A 41 2.85 -15.52 2.68
C LYS A 41 3.06 -15.48 4.20
N ASP A 42 3.85 -14.53 4.69
CA ASP A 42 4.12 -14.35 6.11
C ASP A 42 3.01 -13.51 6.77
N GLN A 43 1.97 -14.18 7.25
CA GLN A 43 0.81 -13.54 7.86
C GLN A 43 1.16 -12.80 9.17
N GLU A 44 2.08 -13.34 9.97
CA GLU A 44 2.49 -12.73 11.24
C GLU A 44 3.20 -11.40 10.99
N LYS A 45 4.13 -11.38 10.03
CA LYS A 45 4.81 -10.14 9.65
C LYS A 45 3.85 -9.13 9.01
N LEU A 46 2.92 -9.61 8.18
CA LEU A 46 1.91 -8.75 7.55
C LEU A 46 1.03 -8.04 8.58
N ALA A 47 0.61 -8.73 9.64
CA ALA A 47 -0.20 -8.18 10.73
C ALA A 47 0.51 -7.08 11.56
N VAL A 48 1.85 -7.04 11.53
CA VAL A 48 2.64 -5.99 12.20
C VAL A 48 2.72 -4.71 11.37
N ILE A 49 2.60 -4.81 10.05
CA ILE A 49 2.89 -3.70 9.12
C ILE A 49 1.65 -3.10 8.44
N ALA A 50 0.54 -3.84 8.42
CA ALA A 50 -0.74 -3.41 7.86
C ALA A 50 -1.55 -2.59 8.87
#